data_AF-A0A1B6K5H4-F1
#
_entry.id   AF-A0A1B6K5H4-F1
#
_cell.length_a   1.000
_cell.length_b   1.000
_cell.length_c   1.000
_cell.angle_alpha   90.00
_cell.angle_beta   90.00
_cell.angle_gamma   90.00
#
_symmetry.space_group_name_H-M   'P 1'
#
loop_
_entity.id
_entity.type
_entity.pdbx_description
1 polymer ?
#
loop_
_entity_poly.entity_id
_entity_poly.type
_entity_poly.pdbx_seq_one_letter_code
_entity_poly.pdbx_strand_id
1 'polypeptide(L)'
;DIHAFLDNLKAPMDKVALRLEYYRKVLDAMLRSLGVDGSQVEFVNGSSFQLSREYTLDLYKISSYATIHDSIKAGTQVVKQSENPLLSSLIYPNMQALDEEYLDVDAQFGGVDQRKIFMQANKYLPKLGYRRRIHLMNPMMPGLNSDKMSSSDELGKIGLHDTRKEIA
;
A
#
# COMPACT_ATOMS: atom_id res chain seq x y z
N ASP A 1 0.62 0.88 -8.28
CA ASP A 1 0.26 2.01 -9.15
C ASP A 1 -1.24 2.33 -9.12
N ILE A 2 -2.15 1.36 -9.32
CA ILE A 2 -3.60 1.61 -9.22
C ILE A 2 -3.99 2.22 -7.86
N HIS A 3 -3.48 1.67 -6.76
CA HIS A 3 -3.66 2.24 -5.42
C HIS A 3 -3.20 3.70 -5.30
N ALA A 4 -2.10 4.08 -5.97
CA ALA A 4 -1.58 5.45 -5.95
C ALA A 4 -2.50 6.43 -6.70
N PHE A 5 -3.19 5.94 -7.73
CA PHE A 5 -4.23 6.69 -8.43
C PHE A 5 -5.52 6.83 -7.59
N LEU A 6 -5.92 5.76 -6.90
CA LEU A 6 -7.14 5.72 -6.08
C LEU A 6 -7.06 6.56 -4.79
N ASP A 7 -5.87 6.71 -4.21
CA ASP A 7 -5.63 7.52 -3.01
C ASP A 7 -5.64 9.03 -3.32
N ASN A 8 -6.85 9.55 -3.51
CA ASN A 8 -7.17 10.98 -3.67
C ASN A 8 -6.28 11.73 -4.68
N LEU A 9 -6.02 11.12 -5.84
CA LEU A 9 -5.30 11.75 -6.96
C LEU A 9 -3.98 12.43 -6.53
N LYS A 10 -3.21 11.82 -5.63
CA LYS A 10 -1.84 12.28 -5.29
C LYS A 10 -0.97 12.47 -6.54
N ALA A 11 -1.30 11.78 -7.63
CA ALA A 11 -0.80 12.04 -8.97
C ALA A 11 -1.75 11.48 -10.05
N PRO A 12 -1.90 12.15 -11.21
CA PRO A 12 -2.51 11.55 -12.39
C PRO A 12 -1.69 10.35 -12.92
N MET A 13 -2.33 9.46 -13.68
CA MET A 13 -1.77 8.14 -14.07
C MET A 13 -0.44 8.24 -14.84
N ASP A 14 -0.29 9.25 -15.69
CA ASP A 14 0.94 9.57 -16.42
C ASP A 14 2.12 9.82 -15.46
N LYS A 15 1.88 10.61 -14.41
CA LYS A 15 2.88 10.87 -13.36
C LYS A 15 3.14 9.65 -12.48
N VAL A 16 2.13 8.79 -12.26
CA VAL A 16 2.31 7.54 -11.52
C VAL A 16 3.27 6.62 -12.26
N ALA A 17 3.22 6.53 -13.59
CA ALA A 17 4.13 5.71 -14.38
C ALA A 17 5.60 6.16 -14.22
N LEU A 18 5.87 7.47 -14.30
CA LEU A 18 7.22 8.01 -14.08
C LEU A 18 7.71 7.77 -12.64
N ARG A 19 6.82 7.95 -11.65
CA ARG A 19 7.14 7.66 -10.24
C ARG A 19 7.44 6.18 -10.03
N LEU A 20 6.71 5.29 -10.68
CA LEU A 20 6.93 3.84 -10.57
C LEU A 20 8.35 3.46 -11.00
N GLU A 21 8.84 4.00 -12.13
CA GLU A 21 10.21 3.78 -12.59
C GLU A 21 11.24 4.31 -11.58
N TYR A 22 11.01 5.52 -11.07
CA TYR A 22 11.86 6.11 -10.04
C TYR A 22 11.92 5.26 -8.76
N TYR A 23 10.77 4.87 -8.20
CA TYR A 23 10.70 4.06 -6.99
C TYR A 23 11.37 2.69 -7.18
N ARG A 24 11.23 2.06 -8.34
CA ARG A 24 11.91 0.79 -8.64
C ARG A 24 13.43 0.94 -8.59
N LYS A 25 13.98 1.98 -9.24
CA LYS A 25 15.43 2.24 -9.24
C LYS A 25 15.95 2.55 -7.84
N VAL A 26 15.22 3.35 -7.09
CA VAL A 26 15.58 3.74 -5.72
C VAL A 26 15.57 2.54 -4.77
N LEU A 27 14.51 1.72 -4.80
CA LEU A 27 14.40 0.53 -3.95
C LEU A 27 15.48 -0.49 -4.28
N ASP A 28 15.75 -0.75 -5.56
CA ASP A 28 16.84 -1.63 -6.00
C ASP A 28 18.21 -1.13 -5.50
N ALA A 29 18.48 0.18 -5.62
CA ALA A 29 19.72 0.77 -5.09
C ALA A 29 19.83 0.65 -3.56
N MET A 30 18.74 0.88 -2.83
CA MET A 30 18.72 0.74 -1.36
C MET A 30 18.98 -0.71 -0.92
N LEU A 31 18.32 -1.67 -1.55
CA LEU A 31 18.48 -3.10 -1.25
C LEU A 31 19.92 -3.57 -1.52
N ARG A 32 20.50 -3.17 -2.66
CA ARG A 32 21.90 -3.47 -2.99
C ARG A 32 22.89 -2.87 -1.98
N SER A 33 22.64 -1.64 -1.54
CA SER A 33 23.47 -0.97 -0.52
C SER A 33 23.46 -1.72 0.83
N LEU A 34 22.31 -2.34 1.16
CA LEU A 34 22.15 -3.20 2.34
C LEU A 34 22.69 -4.63 2.14
N GLY A 35 23.22 -4.96 0.96
CA GLY A 35 23.75 -6.28 0.64
C GLY A 35 22.69 -7.35 0.36
N VAL A 36 21.45 -6.95 0.06
CA VAL A 36 20.37 -7.89 -0.32
C VAL A 36 20.59 -8.40 -1.74
N ASP A 37 20.48 -9.71 -1.93
CA ASP A 37 20.51 -10.31 -3.25
C ASP A 37 19.21 -9.99 -4.03
N GLY A 38 19.37 -9.35 -5.19
CA GLY A 38 18.26 -8.98 -6.06
C GLY A 38 17.47 -10.17 -6.60
N SER A 39 18.03 -11.39 -6.58
CA SER A 39 17.31 -12.61 -6.98
C SER A 39 16.17 -12.97 -6.02
N GLN A 40 16.21 -12.48 -4.78
CA GLN A 40 15.23 -12.74 -3.73
C GLN A 40 14.08 -11.73 -3.72
N VAL A 41 14.10 -10.73 -4.61
CA VAL A 41 13.15 -9.62 -4.62
C VAL A 41 12.47 -9.53 -5.97
N GLU A 42 11.14 -9.66 -5.97
CA GLU A 42 10.30 -9.46 -7.14
C GLU A 42 9.57 -8.12 -7.06
N PHE A 43 9.64 -7.34 -8.15
CA PHE A 43 8.87 -6.11 -8.29
C PHE A 43 7.65 -6.35 -9.18
N VAL A 44 6.47 -6.34 -8.58
CA VAL A 44 5.19 -6.54 -9.28
C VAL A 44 4.42 -5.22 -9.36
N ASN A 45 3.95 -4.86 -10.55
CA ASN A 45 3.09 -3.71 -10.75
C ASN A 45 1.63 -4.11 -10.50
N GLY A 46 0.90 -3.39 -9.64
CA GLY A 46 -0.51 -3.69 -9.37
C GLY A 46 -1.37 -3.77 -10.64
N SER A 47 -1.19 -2.84 -11.57
CA SER A 47 -1.88 -2.85 -12.88
C SER A 47 -1.66 -4.12 -13.72
N SER A 48 -0.63 -4.92 -13.45
CA SER A 48 -0.37 -6.17 -14.18
C SER A 48 -1.41 -7.26 -13.92
N PHE A 49 -2.10 -7.23 -12.77
CA PHE A 49 -3.09 -8.26 -12.41
C PHE A 49 -4.40 -7.67 -11.88
N GLN A 50 -4.39 -6.47 -11.29
CA GLN A 50 -5.57 -5.85 -10.65
C GLN A 50 -6.68 -5.45 -11.63
N LEU A 51 -6.40 -5.49 -12.95
CA LEU A 51 -7.36 -5.22 -14.02
C LEU A 51 -7.85 -6.49 -14.71
N SER A 52 -7.35 -7.66 -14.29
CA SER A 52 -7.79 -8.94 -14.84
C SER A 52 -9.28 -9.20 -14.55
N ARG A 53 -9.88 -10.05 -15.37
CA ARG A 53 -11.29 -10.43 -15.24
C ARG A 53 -11.53 -11.12 -13.90
N GLU A 54 -10.61 -11.99 -13.52
CA GLU A 54 -10.65 -12.79 -12.30
C GLU A 54 -10.59 -11.88 -11.07
N TYR A 55 -9.59 -10.99 -11.02
CA TYR A 55 -9.43 -10.04 -9.92
C TYR A 55 -10.65 -9.12 -9.80
N THR A 56 -11.14 -8.61 -10.93
CA THR A 56 -12.33 -7.74 -10.95
C THR A 56 -13.57 -8.47 -10.45
N LEU A 57 -13.75 -9.74 -10.82
CA LEU A 57 -14.87 -10.54 -10.35
C LEU A 57 -14.81 -10.77 -8.84
N ASP A 58 -13.63 -11.07 -8.29
CA ASP A 58 -13.47 -11.21 -6.84
C ASP A 58 -13.61 -9.89 -6.10
N LEU A 59 -13.23 -8.78 -6.72
CA LEU A 59 -13.51 -7.44 -6.19
C LEU A 59 -15.02 -7.19 -6.06
N TYR A 60 -15.83 -7.65 -7.01
CA TYR A 60 -17.29 -7.61 -6.87
C TYR A 60 -17.79 -8.56 -5.77
N LYS A 61 -17.26 -9.79 -5.69
CA LYS A 61 -17.65 -10.74 -4.64
C LYS A 61 -17.34 -10.19 -3.25
N ILE A 62 -16.11 -9.71 -2.99
CA ILE A 62 -15.75 -9.15 -1.69
C ILE A 62 -16.59 -7.91 -1.36
N SER A 63 -16.91 -7.09 -2.36
CA SER A 63 -17.79 -5.92 -2.19
C SER A 63 -19.23 -6.29 -1.86
N SER A 64 -19.69 -7.49 -2.23
CA SER A 64 -21.00 -8.01 -1.82
C SER A 64 -21.06 -8.44 -0.35
N TYR A 65 -19.91 -8.68 0.28
CA TYR A 65 -19.81 -9.03 1.70
C TYR A 65 -19.40 -7.86 2.60
N ALA A 66 -18.54 -6.97 2.09
CA ALA A 66 -18.01 -5.84 2.82
C ALA A 66 -19.08 -4.75 3.02
N THR A 67 -19.21 -4.25 4.24
CA THR A 67 -20.09 -3.12 4.53
C THR A 67 -19.35 -1.81 4.33
N ILE A 68 -20.08 -0.73 4.01
CA ILE A 68 -19.52 0.63 3.95
C ILE A 68 -18.80 0.97 5.26
N HIS A 69 -19.40 0.64 6.41
CA HIS A 69 -18.81 0.88 7.72
C HIS A 69 -17.45 0.18 7.88
N ASP A 70 -17.36 -1.10 7.52
CA ASP A 70 -16.13 -1.86 7.61
C ASP A 70 -15.04 -1.29 6.67
N SER A 71 -15.39 -0.94 5.42
CA SER A 71 -14.46 -0.33 4.47
C SER A 71 -13.92 1.02 4.95
N ILE A 72 -14.78 1.92 5.46
CA ILE A 72 -14.35 3.22 6.03
C ILE A 72 -13.42 3.00 7.22
N LYS A 73 -13.79 2.07 8.12
CA LYS A 73 -13.00 1.75 9.30
C LYS A 73 -11.63 1.17 8.91
N ALA A 74 -11.57 0.32 7.90
CA ALA A 74 -10.33 -0.27 7.40
C ALA A 74 -9.39 0.80 6.82
N GLY A 75 -9.93 1.75 6.04
CA GLY A 75 -9.14 2.78 5.38
C GLY A 75 -8.71 3.99 6.24
N THR A 76 -9.22 4.13 7.48
CA THR A 76 -9.12 5.39 8.26
C THR A 76 -7.69 5.93 8.46
N GLN A 77 -6.68 5.06 8.52
CA GLN A 77 -5.29 5.44 8.80
C GLN A 77 -4.40 5.47 7.53
N VAL A 78 -4.95 5.05 6.39
CA VAL A 78 -4.19 4.78 5.16
C VAL A 78 -4.67 5.66 4.02
N VAL A 79 -5.99 5.82 3.89
CA VAL A 79 -6.60 6.68 2.87
C VAL A 79 -6.99 8.02 3.49
N LYS A 80 -6.82 9.10 2.72
CA LYS A 80 -7.23 10.44 3.15
C LYS A 80 -8.72 10.48 3.50
N GLN A 81 -9.03 10.95 4.72
CA GLN A 81 -10.40 11.08 5.19
C GLN A 81 -11.00 12.43 4.73
N SER A 82 -12.27 12.41 4.33
CA SER A 82 -13.07 13.59 3.98
C SER A 82 -14.50 13.40 4.45
N GLU A 83 -15.23 14.51 4.66
CA GLU A 83 -16.65 14.48 5.04
C GLU A 83 -17.51 13.72 4.01
N ASN A 84 -17.15 13.83 2.73
CA ASN A 84 -17.71 13.05 1.63
C ASN A 84 -16.61 12.15 1.05
N PRO A 85 -16.42 10.92 1.58
CA PRO A 85 -15.37 10.02 1.10
C PRO A 85 -15.64 9.59 -0.34
N LEU A 86 -14.61 9.63 -1.18
CA LEU A 86 -14.69 9.09 -2.53
C LEU A 86 -14.90 7.58 -2.48
N LEU A 87 -15.63 7.02 -3.44
CA LEU A 87 -15.84 5.57 -3.54
C LEU A 87 -14.50 4.79 -3.60
N SER A 88 -13.46 5.39 -4.18
CA SER A 88 -12.12 4.80 -4.23
C SER A 88 -11.58 4.45 -2.84
N SER A 89 -11.87 5.27 -1.82
CA SER A 89 -11.46 5.01 -0.43
C SER A 89 -12.13 3.78 0.19
N LEU A 90 -13.30 3.40 -0.32
CA LEU A 90 -14.05 2.24 0.15
C LEU A 90 -13.59 0.94 -0.53
N ILE A 91 -13.12 1.05 -1.76
CA ILE A 91 -12.64 -0.07 -2.59
C ILE A 91 -11.19 -0.43 -2.23
N TYR A 92 -10.38 0.57 -1.86
CA TYR A 92 -8.95 0.42 -1.57
C TYR A 92 -8.64 -0.74 -0.60
N PRO A 93 -9.28 -0.87 0.58
CA PRO A 93 -8.94 -1.95 1.51
C PRO A 93 -9.30 -3.34 0.96
N ASN A 94 -10.35 -3.44 0.14
CA ASN A 94 -10.75 -4.69 -0.49
C ASN A 94 -9.74 -5.12 -1.56
N MET A 95 -9.20 -4.17 -2.31
CA MET A 95 -8.13 -4.43 -3.27
C MET A 95 -6.86 -4.93 -2.58
N GLN A 96 -6.42 -4.22 -1.54
CA GLN A 96 -5.23 -4.63 -0.78
C GLN A 96 -5.39 -6.02 -0.12
N ALA A 97 -6.61 -6.41 0.25
CA ALA A 97 -6.88 -7.77 0.72
C ALA A 97 -6.73 -8.81 -0.41
N LEU A 98 -7.30 -8.55 -1.59
CA LEU A 98 -7.20 -9.47 -2.73
C LEU A 98 -5.77 -9.60 -3.26
N ASP A 99 -4.94 -8.57 -3.13
CA ASP A 99 -3.52 -8.64 -3.48
C ASP A 99 -2.81 -9.80 -2.75
N GLU A 100 -3.22 -10.15 -1.53
CA GLU A 100 -2.65 -11.29 -0.78
C GLU A 100 -2.89 -12.65 -1.49
N GLU A 101 -4.02 -12.79 -2.19
CA GLU A 101 -4.36 -13.99 -2.95
C GLU A 101 -3.69 -13.98 -4.33
N TYR A 102 -3.78 -12.86 -5.04
CA TYR A 102 -3.33 -12.78 -6.42
C TYR A 102 -1.81 -12.70 -6.56
N LEU A 103 -1.10 -12.34 -5.49
CA LEU A 103 0.36 -12.46 -5.41
C LEU A 103 0.82 -13.82 -4.84
N ASP A 104 -0.11 -14.71 -4.47
CA ASP A 104 0.14 -16.00 -3.82
C ASP A 104 1.14 -15.92 -2.66
N VAL A 105 0.90 -15.00 -1.73
CA VAL A 105 1.77 -14.81 -0.57
C VAL A 105 1.25 -15.55 0.67
N ASP A 106 2.17 -15.89 1.55
CA ASP A 106 1.88 -16.43 2.89
C ASP A 106 1.72 -15.33 3.95
N ALA A 107 2.39 -14.19 3.72
CA ALA A 107 2.45 -13.09 4.66
C ALA A 107 2.45 -11.72 3.96
N GLN A 108 1.89 -10.71 4.63
CA GLN A 108 1.97 -9.32 4.24
C GLN A 108 2.69 -8.52 5.34
N PHE A 109 3.67 -7.72 4.93
CA PHE A 109 4.44 -6.84 5.81
C PHE A 109 4.05 -5.37 5.58
N GLY A 110 3.89 -4.60 6.64
CA GLY A 110 3.63 -3.15 6.55
C GLY A 110 3.67 -2.45 7.91
N GLY A 111 3.30 -1.17 7.94
CA GLY A 111 3.24 -0.37 9.18
C GLY A 111 2.10 -0.77 10.12
N VAL A 112 2.23 -0.44 11.40
CA VAL A 112 1.12 -0.58 12.39
C VAL A 112 -0.13 0.23 12.00
N ASP A 113 0.00 1.25 11.16
CA ASP A 113 -1.10 2.02 10.58
C ASP A 113 -1.92 1.22 9.55
N GLN A 114 -1.35 0.16 8.97
CA GLN A 114 -2.03 -0.76 8.05
C GLN A 114 -2.89 -1.82 8.78
N ARG A 115 -2.80 -1.90 10.12
CA ARG A 115 -3.45 -2.96 10.92
C ARG A 115 -4.92 -3.16 10.60
N LYS A 116 -5.68 -2.08 10.38
CA LYS A 116 -7.12 -2.19 10.11
C LYS A 116 -7.41 -2.81 8.74
N ILE A 117 -6.56 -2.58 7.75
CA ILE A 117 -6.65 -3.25 6.44
C ILE A 117 -6.30 -4.74 6.56
N PHE A 118 -5.27 -5.08 7.33
CA PHE A 118 -4.92 -6.48 7.61
C PHE A 118 -6.07 -7.25 8.30
N MET A 119 -6.81 -6.58 9.19
CA MET A 119 -8.00 -7.15 9.81
C MET A 119 -9.19 -7.28 8.85
N GLN A 120 -9.33 -6.36 7.90
CA GLN A 120 -10.29 -6.48 6.81
C GLN A 120 -9.99 -7.72 5.96
N ALA A 121 -8.74 -7.92 5.55
CA ALA A 121 -8.32 -9.10 4.77
C ALA A 121 -8.64 -10.41 5.51
N ASN A 122 -8.26 -10.52 6.79
CA ASN A 122 -8.56 -11.69 7.62
C ASN A 122 -10.06 -11.98 7.80
N LYS A 123 -10.91 -10.94 7.79
CA LYS A 123 -12.36 -11.07 7.91
C LYS A 123 -13.01 -11.53 6.61
N TYR A 124 -12.54 -11.04 5.46
CA TYR A 124 -13.25 -11.17 4.19
C TYR A 124 -12.67 -12.19 3.22
N LEU A 125 -11.36 -12.42 3.18
CA LEU A 125 -10.75 -13.44 2.31
C LEU A 125 -11.35 -14.84 2.53
N PRO A 126 -11.58 -15.30 3.79
CA PRO A 126 -12.23 -16.60 4.00
C PRO A 126 -13.64 -16.72 3.43
N LYS A 127 -14.37 -15.60 3.27
CA LYS A 127 -15.72 -15.61 2.68
C LYS A 127 -15.69 -15.88 1.17
N LEU A 128 -14.54 -15.64 0.52
CA LEU A 128 -14.31 -15.97 -0.88
C LEU A 128 -13.69 -17.36 -1.04
N GLY A 129 -13.42 -18.07 0.06
CA GLY A 129 -12.75 -19.38 0.06
C GLY A 129 -11.22 -19.29 0.13
N TYR A 130 -10.67 -18.10 0.34
CA TYR A 130 -9.22 -17.87 0.40
C TYR A 130 -8.65 -18.04 1.81
N ARG A 131 -7.36 -18.41 1.87
CA ARG A 131 -6.65 -18.56 3.15
C ARG A 131 -6.43 -17.22 3.84
N ARG A 132 -6.28 -17.25 5.17
CA ARG A 132 -5.77 -16.10 5.94
C ARG A 132 -4.26 -16.01 5.79
N ARG A 133 -3.72 -14.79 5.85
CA ARG A 133 -2.28 -14.52 5.76
C ARG A 133 -1.72 -14.10 7.10
N ILE A 134 -0.41 -14.28 7.25
CA ILE A 134 0.35 -13.75 8.37
C ILE A 134 0.54 -12.24 8.14
N HIS A 135 0.27 -11.43 9.16
CA HIS A 135 0.48 -9.98 9.07
C HIS A 135 1.62 -9.55 9.99
N LEU A 136 2.71 -9.07 9.40
CA LEU A 136 3.88 -8.57 10.10
C LEU A 136 3.84 -7.04 10.12
N MET A 137 3.91 -6.43 11.30
CA MET A 137 3.77 -4.99 11.46
C MET A 137 5.02 -4.36 12.08
N ASN A 138 5.63 -3.39 11.40
CA ASN A 138 6.71 -2.58 11.98
C ASN A 138 6.15 -1.32 12.69
N PRO A 139 6.78 -0.86 13.77
CA PRO A 139 6.41 0.40 14.41
C PRO A 139 6.62 1.58 13.47
N MET A 140 5.89 2.68 13.69
CA MET A 140 6.11 3.92 12.94
C MET A 140 7.44 4.53 13.37
N MET A 141 8.30 4.86 12.40
CA MET A 141 9.51 5.62 12.66
C MET A 141 9.16 7.08 12.95
N PRO A 142 9.59 7.63 14.10
CA PRO A 142 9.41 9.05 14.38
C PRO A 142 10.18 9.89 13.36
N GLY A 143 9.62 11.03 12.99
CA GLY A 143 10.32 12.03 12.17
C GLY A 143 11.37 12.77 13.01
N LEU A 144 12.22 13.55 12.36
CA LEU A 144 13.24 14.33 13.07
C LEU A 144 12.64 15.32 14.07
N ASN A 145 11.48 15.89 13.73
CA ASN A 145 10.77 16.90 14.55
C ASN A 145 9.27 16.55 14.75
N SER A 146 8.85 15.32 14.48
CA SER A 146 7.43 14.95 14.52
C SER A 146 7.23 13.47 14.88
N ASP A 147 6.01 13.11 15.28
CA ASP A 147 5.68 11.72 15.67
C ASP A 147 5.81 10.71 14.52
N LYS A 148 5.89 11.18 13.27
CA LYS A 148 5.98 10.33 12.08
C LYS A 148 6.84 11.00 11.01
N MET A 149 7.78 10.25 10.44
CA MET A 149 8.50 10.68 9.25
C MET A 149 7.54 10.71 8.05
N SER A 150 6.88 11.85 7.85
CA SER A 150 5.93 12.08 6.75
C SER A 150 6.62 12.82 5.61
N SER A 151 6.29 12.44 4.38
CA SER A 151 6.80 13.14 3.19
C SER A 151 6.28 14.58 3.05
N SER A 152 5.27 14.96 3.85
CA SER A 152 4.59 16.27 3.81
C SER A 152 5.35 17.40 4.50
N ASP A 153 6.35 17.10 5.33
CA ASP A 153 7.22 18.10 5.95
C ASP A 153 8.63 17.95 5.37
N GLU A 154 9.06 18.93 4.58
CA GLU A 154 10.38 18.91 3.93
C GLU A 154 11.52 19.06 4.94
N LEU A 155 11.30 19.73 6.06
CA LEU A 155 12.30 19.90 7.12
C LEU A 155 12.27 18.76 8.15
N GLY A 156 11.26 17.89 8.09
CA GLY A 156 11.07 16.77 9.00
C GLY A 156 11.71 15.45 8.55
N LYS A 157 12.39 15.42 7.40
CA LYS A 157 12.91 14.19 6.76
C LYS A 157 14.30 14.39 6.17
N ILE A 158 15.04 13.29 6.09
CA ILE A 158 16.24 13.19 5.25
C ILE A 158 15.84 12.47 3.96
N GLY A 159 16.03 13.14 2.82
CA GLY A 159 15.79 12.61 1.50
C GLY A 159 16.90 11.69 1.01
N LEU A 160 16.55 10.81 0.07
CA LEU A 160 17.49 9.84 -0.53
C LEU A 160 18.51 10.48 -1.48
N HIS A 161 18.31 11.75 -1.83
CA HIS A 161 19.18 12.52 -2.71
C HIS A 161 19.80 13.73 -2.00
N ASP A 162 19.59 13.85 -0.69
CA ASP A 162 20.14 14.93 0.09
C ASP A 162 21.66 14.84 0.05
N THR A 163 22.29 15.98 -0.19
CA THR A 163 23.72 16.11 -0.13
C THR A 163 24.21 15.94 1.31
N ARG A 164 25.50 15.63 1.47
CA ARG A 164 26.11 15.56 2.82
C ARG A 164 25.92 16.84 3.64
N LYS A 165 25.77 17.99 2.99
CA LYS A 165 25.54 19.28 3.63
C LYS A 165 24.10 19.43 4.13
N GLU A 166 23.13 18.84 3.45
CA GLU A 166 21.71 18.87 3.86
C GLU A 166 21.43 17.84 4.97
N ILE A 167 22.20 16.74 5.00
CA ILE A 167 22.12 15.71 6.04
C ILE A 167 22.76 16.19 7.37
N ALA A 168 23.83 16.98 7.30
CA ALA A 168 24.64 17.41 8.45
C ALA A 168 24.06 18.64 9.15
#